data_AF-A0A9N9LBK2-F1
#
_entry.id   AF-A0A9N9LBK2-F1
#
_cell.length_a   1.000
_cell.length_b   1.000
_cell.length_c   1.000
_cell.angle_alpha   90.00
_cell.angle_beta   90.00
_cell.angle_gamma   90.00
#
_symmetry.space_group_name_H-M   'P 1'
#
loop_
_entity.id
_entity.type
_entity.pdbx_description
1 polymer ?
#
loop_
_entity_poly.entity_id
_entity_poly.type
_entity_poly.pdbx_seq_one_letter_code
_entity_poly.pdbx_strand_id
1 'polypeptide(L)'
;MLEMSSHFEEVSIIVDGLDECGTNTITVIESLNKLVSNHQSNVRLLVLSREDFGIREVLEKEFIYLEISAQSKELELYVAAELEARKGAGRGRLRIRGNELKEHIKKTLVERAAGI
;
A
#
# COMPACT_ATOMS: atom_id res chain seq x y z
N MET A 1 22.49 15.00 0.36
CA MET A 1 21.21 14.65 1.03
C MET A 1 21.30 14.78 2.55
N LEU A 2 22.31 14.20 3.20
CA LEU A 2 22.51 14.32 4.67
C LEU A 2 22.70 15.78 5.14
N GLU A 3 23.41 16.61 4.36
CA GLU A 3 23.53 18.04 4.66
C GLU A 3 22.17 18.75 4.63
N MET A 4 21.36 18.46 3.61
CA MET A 4 20.00 19.02 3.49
C MET A 4 19.08 18.52 4.61
N SER A 5 19.17 17.24 4.99
CA SER A 5 18.33 16.69 6.05
C SER A 5 18.65 17.28 7.42
N SER A 6 19.88 17.74 7.66
CA SER A 6 20.30 18.38 8.92
C SER A 6 19.57 19.68 9.26
N HIS A 7 18.89 20.30 8.29
CA HIS A 7 18.05 21.49 8.51
C HIS A 7 16.65 21.16 9.03
N PHE A 8 16.28 19.89 9.08
CA PHE A 8 14.99 19.41 9.56
C PHE A 8 15.18 18.61 10.83
N GLU A 9 14.14 18.54 11.67
CA GLU A 9 14.15 17.66 12.83
C GLU A 9 14.04 16.19 12.39
N GLU A 10 13.17 15.89 11.43
CA GLU A 10 12.96 14.57 10.85
C GLU A 10 12.65 14.69 9.35
N VAL A 11 13.16 13.77 8.55
CA VAL A 11 12.85 13.64 7.11
C VAL A 11 12.28 12.25 6.86
N SER A 12 11.07 12.16 6.32
CA SER A 12 10.47 10.90 5.92
C SER A 12 10.50 10.72 4.41
N ILE A 13 11.00 9.57 3.95
CA ILE A 13 10.97 9.13 2.56
C ILE A 13 9.97 7.98 2.46
N ILE A 14 9.05 8.09 1.51
CA ILE A 14 8.05 7.05 1.24
C ILE A 14 8.25 6.62 -0.20
N VAL A 15 8.51 5.32 -0.41
CA VAL A 15 8.68 4.71 -1.73
C VAL A 15 7.55 3.71 -1.94
N ASP A 16 6.78 3.90 -3.00
CA ASP A 16 5.68 3.02 -3.39
C ASP A 16 6.02 2.24 -4.66
N GLY A 17 5.48 1.03 -4.79
CA GLY A 17 5.71 0.14 -5.93
C GLY A 17 7.17 -0.24 -6.13
N LEU A 18 7.93 -0.49 -5.05
CA LEU A 18 9.36 -0.79 -5.16
C LEU A 18 9.65 -2.03 -6.05
N ASP A 19 8.77 -3.02 -6.05
CA ASP A 19 8.85 -4.21 -6.91
C ASP A 19 8.75 -3.89 -8.41
N GLU A 20 8.24 -2.72 -8.78
CA GLU A 20 8.09 -2.27 -10.17
C GLU A 20 9.38 -1.67 -10.75
N CYS A 21 10.48 -1.66 -10.01
CA CYS A 21 11.78 -1.18 -10.47
C CYS A 21 12.51 -2.15 -11.43
N GLY A 22 11.92 -3.30 -11.73
CA GLY A 22 12.43 -4.27 -12.70
C GLY A 22 13.84 -4.76 -12.37
N THR A 23 14.77 -4.69 -13.32
CA THR A 23 16.16 -5.14 -13.12
C THR A 23 16.95 -4.28 -12.13
N ASN A 24 16.43 -3.11 -11.76
CA ASN A 24 17.10 -2.17 -10.85
C ASN A 24 16.63 -2.30 -9.40
N THR A 25 15.64 -3.14 -9.10
CA THR A 25 15.03 -3.25 -7.76
C THR A 25 16.08 -3.41 -6.65
N ILE A 26 17.04 -4.33 -6.82
CA ILE A 26 18.12 -4.55 -5.83
C ILE A 26 19.00 -3.31 -5.66
N THR A 27 19.44 -2.68 -6.75
CA THR A 27 20.27 -1.47 -6.71
C THR A 27 19.55 -0.31 -6.00
N VAL A 28 18.25 -0.17 -6.23
CA VAL A 28 17.41 0.84 -5.56
C VAL A 28 17.35 0.55 -4.06
N ILE A 29 17.09 -0.70 -3.67
CA ILE A 29 17.03 -1.10 -2.25
C ILE A 29 18.36 -0.85 -1.55
N GLU A 30 19.48 -1.27 -2.13
CA GLU A 30 20.78 -1.05 -1.52
C GLU A 30 21.08 0.43 -1.32
N SER A 31 20.67 1.27 -2.28
CA SER A 31 20.84 2.72 -2.21
C SER A 31 19.97 3.33 -1.11
N LEU A 32 18.72 2.90 -1.01
CA LEU A 32 17.78 3.31 0.04
C LEU A 32 18.24 2.86 1.43
N ASN A 33 18.75 1.64 1.55
CA ASN A 33 19.26 1.12 2.82
C ASN A 33 20.46 1.96 3.29
N LYS A 34 21.46 2.18 2.43
CA LYS A 34 22.65 3.03 2.72
C LYS A 34 22.29 4.43 3.22
N LEU A 35 21.15 4.97 2.78
CA LEU A 35 20.68 6.29 3.14
C LEU A 35 20.25 6.37 4.61
N VAL A 36 19.67 5.29 5.15
CA VAL A 36 19.18 5.22 6.53
C VAL A 36 20.08 4.41 7.46
N SER A 37 21.04 3.64 6.95
CA SER A 37 21.98 2.87 7.80
C SER A 37 22.90 3.74 8.67
N ASN A 38 22.96 5.06 8.43
CA ASN A 38 23.72 5.96 9.29
C ASN A 38 22.88 6.35 10.52
N HIS A 39 23.24 5.81 11.70
CA HIS A 39 22.57 6.07 12.98
C HIS A 39 22.53 7.54 13.42
N GLN A 40 23.27 8.43 12.76
CA GLN A 40 23.23 9.88 13.00
C GLN A 40 22.25 10.61 12.06
N SER A 41 21.60 9.93 11.13
CA SER A 41 20.65 10.54 10.22
C SER A 41 19.28 10.70 10.87
N ASN A 42 18.63 11.83 10.60
CA ASN A 42 17.23 12.09 10.96
C ASN A 42 16.27 11.60 9.88
N VAL A 43 16.71 10.66 9.03
CA VAL A 43 15.94 10.19 7.89
C VAL A 43 15.27 8.87 8.22
N ARG A 44 13.97 8.78 7.95
CA ARG A 44 13.17 7.57 8.08
C ARG A 44 12.69 7.15 6.70
N LEU A 45 12.65 5.84 6.48
CA LEU A 45 12.20 5.27 5.22
C LEU A 45 11.02 4.34 5.46
N LEU A 46 9.96 4.53 4.67
CA LEU A 46 8.84 3.62 4.52
C LEU A 46 8.82 3.10 3.08
N VAL A 47 8.77 1.78 2.92
CA VAL A 47 8.74 1.13 1.61
C VAL A 47 7.44 0.34 1.48
N LEU A 48 6.78 0.48 0.34
CA LEU A 48 5.58 -0.25 -0.03
C LEU A 48 5.87 -1.01 -1.32
N SER A 49 5.54 -2.30 -1.32
CA SER A 49 5.72 -3.19 -2.46
C SER A 49 4.78 -4.37 -2.35
N ARG A 50 4.62 -5.11 -3.45
CA ARG A 50 4.13 -6.49 -3.38
C ARG A 50 5.17 -7.39 -2.72
N GLU A 51 4.75 -8.61 -2.36
CA GLU A 51 5.66 -9.60 -1.81
C GLU A 51 6.71 -10.01 -2.87
N ASP A 52 7.98 -9.74 -2.55
CA ASP A 52 9.13 -10.11 -3.36
C ASP A 52 10.27 -10.57 -2.44
N PHE A 53 10.79 -11.76 -2.71
CA PHE A 53 11.82 -12.39 -1.89
C PHE A 53 13.13 -11.60 -1.88
N GLY A 54 13.55 -11.04 -3.02
CA GLY A 54 14.78 -10.26 -3.12
C GLY A 54 14.69 -8.94 -2.36
N ILE A 55 13.51 -8.31 -2.38
CA ILE A 55 13.24 -7.13 -1.54
C ILE A 55 13.37 -7.49 -0.05
N ARG A 56 12.72 -8.59 0.34
CA ARG A 56 12.65 -9.04 1.72
C ARG A 56 14.03 -9.41 2.29
N GLU A 57 14.82 -10.19 1.54
CA GLU A 57 16.15 -10.64 1.96
C GLU A 57 17.10 -9.47 2.28
N VAL A 58 17.02 -8.38 1.49
CA VAL A 58 17.90 -7.22 1.67
C VAL A 58 17.42 -6.33 2.83
N LEU A 59 16.10 -6.15 3.00
CA LEU A 59 15.53 -5.23 3.98
C LEU A 59 15.36 -5.85 5.38
N GLU A 60 15.19 -7.17 5.52
CA GLU A 60 14.89 -7.84 6.80
C GLU A 60 15.90 -7.58 7.93
N LYS A 61 17.12 -7.18 7.61
CA LYS A 61 18.17 -6.90 8.62
C LYS A 61 17.94 -5.59 9.36
N GLU A 62 17.44 -4.57 8.65
CA GLU A 62 17.37 -3.19 9.16
C GLU A 62 15.91 -2.68 9.26
N PHE A 63 14.95 -3.39 8.67
CA PHE A 63 13.55 -2.97 8.58
C PHE A 63 12.60 -3.98 9.20
N ILE A 64 11.54 -3.45 9.80
CA ILE A 64 10.39 -4.24 10.23
C ILE A 64 9.48 -4.45 9.02
N TYR A 65 9.27 -5.72 8.65
CA TYR A 65 8.27 -6.09 7.66
C TYR A 65 6.86 -6.02 8.27
N LEU A 66 5.94 -5.36 7.58
CA LEU A 66 4.53 -5.32 7.93
C LEU A 66 3.71 -5.85 6.75
N GLU A 67 3.12 -7.03 6.94
CA GLU A 67 2.18 -7.56 5.96
C GLU A 67 0.86 -6.78 6.02
N ILE A 68 0.41 -6.29 4.87
CA ILE A 68 -0.89 -5.65 4.71
C ILE A 68 -1.73 -6.56 3.83
N SER A 69 -2.61 -7.37 4.44
CA SER A 69 -3.56 -8.22 3.73
C SER A 69 -4.99 -7.77 4.03
N ALA A 70 -5.77 -7.54 2.98
CA ALA A 70 -7.19 -7.22 3.12
C ALA A 70 -7.97 -8.50 3.42
N GLN A 71 -8.66 -8.56 4.56
CA GLN A 71 -9.49 -9.72 4.85
C GLN A 71 -10.79 -9.65 4.03
N SER A 72 -11.26 -10.79 3.51
CA SER A 72 -12.45 -10.84 2.65
C SER A 72 -13.70 -10.23 3.31
N LYS A 73 -13.80 -10.33 4.64
CA LYS A 73 -14.88 -9.73 5.42
C LYS A 73 -14.82 -8.20 5.48
N GLU A 74 -13.63 -7.63 5.50
CA GLU A 74 -13.41 -6.18 5.46
C GLU A 74 -13.75 -5.62 4.08
N LEU A 75 -13.35 -6.33 3.02
CA LEU A 75 -13.76 -6.05 1.64
C LEU A 75 -15.28 -6.08 1.48
N GLU A 76 -15.96 -7.09 2.03
CA GLU A 76 -17.43 -7.16 2.00
C GLU A 76 -18.10 -5.95 2.68
N LEU A 77 -17.58 -5.56 3.85
CA LEU A 77 -18.10 -4.43 4.61
C LEU A 77 -17.88 -3.12 3.84
N TYR A 78 -16.69 -2.92 3.29
CA TYR A 78 -16.34 -1.75 2.50
C TYR A 78 -17.21 -1.64 1.25
N VAL A 79 -17.33 -2.72 0.47
CA VAL A 79 -18.16 -2.75 -0.75
C VAL A 79 -19.63 -2.48 -0.43
N ALA A 80 -20.16 -3.05 0.65
CA ALA A 80 -21.54 -2.79 1.07
C ALA A 80 -21.76 -1.31 1.43
N ALA A 81 -20.84 -0.71 2.21
CA ALA A 81 -20.91 0.69 2.60
C ALA A 81 -20.80 1.63 1.37
N GLU A 82 -19.88 1.34 0.45
CA GLU A 82 -19.68 2.16 -0.75
C GLU A 82 -20.88 2.08 -1.72
N LEU A 83 -21.53 0.91 -1.83
CA LEU A 83 -22.76 0.77 -2.61
C LEU A 83 -23.90 1.60 -2.02
N GLU A 84 -24.07 1.63 -0.71
CA GLU A 84 -25.09 2.45 -0.05
C GLU A 84 -24.78 3.95 -0.16
N ALA A 85 -23.52 4.35 0.07
CA ALA A 85 -23.09 5.74 -0.09
C ALA A 85 -23.37 6.26 -1.51
N ARG A 86 -23.06 5.47 -2.55
CA ARG A 86 -23.29 5.85 -3.96
C ARG A 86 -24.76 5.85 -4.38
N LYS A 87 -25.62 5.10 -3.68
CA LYS A 87 -27.08 5.06 -3.90
C LYS A 87 -27.83 6.20 -3.20
N GLY A 88 -27.50 6.44 -1.93
CA GLY A 88 -28.37 7.18 -1.01
C GLY A 88 -27.86 8.56 -0.59
N ALA A 89 -26.57 8.86 -0.69
CA ALA A 89 -26.00 10.06 -0.08
C ALA A 89 -25.05 10.82 -1.03
N GLY A 90 -25.59 11.83 -1.72
CA GLY A 90 -24.80 12.98 -2.21
C GLY A 90 -24.06 12.85 -3.54
N ARG A 91 -23.78 11.64 -4.07
CA ARG A 91 -23.12 11.50 -5.39
C ARG A 91 -24.05 11.11 -6.53
N GLY A 92 -25.21 10.49 -6.28
CA GLY A 92 -26.24 10.19 -7.30
C GLY A 92 -25.77 9.40 -8.54
N ARG A 93 -24.59 8.77 -8.48
CA ARG A 93 -23.90 8.18 -9.65
C ARG A 93 -24.25 6.71 -9.90
N LEU A 94 -25.03 6.07 -9.03
CA LEU A 94 -25.32 4.65 -9.13
C LEU A 94 -26.80 4.35 -8.87
N ARG A 95 -27.52 3.94 -9.92
CA ARG A 95 -28.94 3.59 -9.85
C ARG A 95 -29.13 2.08 -9.98
N ILE A 96 -28.99 1.35 -8.87
CA ILE A 96 -29.29 -0.08 -8.80
C ILE A 96 -30.69 -0.26 -8.21
N ARG A 97 -31.60 -0.81 -9.01
CA ARG A 97 -33.03 -0.93 -8.67
C ARG A 97 -33.42 -2.29 -8.06
N GLY A 98 -32.61 -3.32 -8.25
CA GLY A 98 -32.89 -4.68 -7.77
C GLY A 98 -31.94 -5.12 -6.65
N ASN A 99 -32.47 -5.80 -5.64
CA ASN A 99 -31.66 -6.35 -4.55
C ASN A 99 -30.76 -7.49 -5.05
N GLU A 100 -31.24 -8.30 -5.99
CA GLU A 100 -30.43 -9.36 -6.64
C GLU A 100 -29.21 -8.78 -7.36
N LEU A 101 -29.38 -7.70 -8.11
CA LEU A 101 -28.29 -7.03 -8.80
C LEU A 101 -27.29 -6.41 -7.81
N LYS A 102 -27.77 -5.89 -6.67
CA LYS A 102 -26.91 -5.38 -5.60
C LYS A 102 -26.05 -6.50 -5.02
N GLU A 103 -26.64 -7.63 -4.68
CA GLU A 103 -25.91 -8.78 -4.13
C GLU A 103 -24.94 -9.38 -5.15
N HIS A 104 -25.34 -9.44 -6.42
CA HIS A 104 -24.45 -9.88 -7.49
C HIS A 104 -23.22 -8.97 -7.63
N ILE A 105 -23.41 -7.64 -7.68
CA ILE A 105 -22.31 -6.67 -7.74
C ILE A 105 -21.41 -6.80 -6.51
N LYS A 106 -21.99 -6.88 -5.31
CA LYS A 106 -21.23 -7.04 -4.06
C LYS A 106 -20.36 -8.30 -4.12
N LYS A 107 -20.97 -9.44 -4.44
CA LYS A 107 -20.29 -10.73 -4.55
C LYS A 107 -19.18 -10.69 -5.59
N THR A 108 -19.45 -10.19 -6.80
CA THR A 108 -18.45 -10.10 -7.87
C THR A 108 -17.29 -9.17 -7.49
N LEU A 109 -17.54 -8.03 -6.86
CA LEU A 109 -16.48 -7.11 -6.44
C LEU A 109 -15.59 -7.74 -5.36
N VAL A 110 -16.17 -8.44 -4.38
CA VAL A 110 -15.42 -9.12 -3.32
C VAL A 110 -14.61 -10.29 -3.88
N GLU A 111 -15.22 -11.14 -4.69
CA GLU A 111 -14.56 -12.31 -5.28
C GLU A 111 -13.44 -11.92 -6.25
N ARG A 112 -13.63 -10.86 -7.05
CA ARG A 112 -12.65 -10.42 -8.05
C ARG A 112 -11.62 -9.44 -7.51
N ALA A 113 -11.84 -8.83 -6.36
CA ALA A 113 -10.83 -7.98 -5.72
C ALA A 113 -9.58 -8.77 -5.32
N ALA A 114 -9.67 -10.10 -5.21
CA ALA A 114 -8.57 -11.02 -4.94
C ALA A 114 -7.70 -10.70 -3.72
N GLY A 115 -8.06 -9.70 -2.89
CA GLY A 115 -7.25 -9.22 -1.77
C GLY A 115 -5.95 -8.52 -2.19
N ILE A 116 -5.79 -8.15 -3.47
CA ILE A 116 -4.52 -7.72 -4.09
C ILE A 116 -4.72 -6.45 -4.92
#